data_AF-A0A958G8Z3-F1
#
_entry.id   AF-A0A958G8Z3-F1
#
_cell.length_a   1.000
_cell.length_b   1.000
_cell.length_c   1.000
_cell.angle_alpha   90.00
_cell.angle_beta   90.00
_cell.angle_gamma   90.00
#
_symmetry.space_group_name_H-M   'P 1'
#
loop_
_entity.id
_entity.type
_entity.pdbx_description
1 polymer ?
#
loop_
_entity_poly.entity_id
_entity_poly.type
_entity_poly.pdbx_seq_one_letter_code
_entity_poly.pdbx_strand_id
1 'polypeptide(L)'
;REMEEAITLFQQYYAEHCLDHTRLYPGIPEMLRHYAGHAKAVLTNKPHGYALKMAEQLALTPFMKLVIGGQPKIALKPAPDGIRFILEQLRCRPEETVMIGDSPNDILAGKAAGTYTCAVNYGYRA
;
A
#
# COMPACT_ATOMS: atom_id res chain seq x y z
N ARG A 1 -24.94 5.88 -16.63
CA ARG A 1 -25.83 4.73 -16.38
C ARG A 1 -25.08 3.40 -16.56
N GLU A 2 -24.69 3.00 -17.77
CA GLU A 2 -23.97 1.72 -17.98
C GLU A 2 -22.62 1.63 -17.23
N MET A 3 -21.84 2.71 -17.20
CA MET A 3 -20.56 2.74 -16.48
C MET A 3 -20.71 2.55 -14.96
N GLU A 4 -21.72 3.15 -14.35
CA GLU A 4 -21.96 3.04 -12.90
C GLU A 4 -22.40 1.63 -12.51
N GLU A 5 -23.24 1.02 -13.35
CA GLU A 5 -23.68 -0.37 -13.20
C GLU A 5 -22.48 -1.33 -13.35
N ALA A 6 -21.61 -1.11 -14.35
CA ALA A 6 -20.40 -1.90 -14.55
C ALA A 6 -19.41 -1.78 -13.37
N ILE A 7 -19.20 -0.57 -12.86
CA ILE A 7 -18.35 -0.33 -11.67
C ILE A 7 -18.92 -1.05 -10.46
N THR A 8 -20.23 -0.98 -10.25
CA THR A 8 -20.90 -1.63 -9.12
C THR A 8 -20.72 -3.15 -9.20
N LEU A 9 -20.97 -3.75 -10.37
CA LEU A 9 -20.79 -5.18 -10.60
C LEU A 9 -19.32 -5.61 -10.36
N PHE A 10 -18.38 -4.83 -10.89
CA PHE A 10 -16.95 -5.08 -10.67
C PHE A 10 -16.59 -5.03 -9.19
N GLN A 11 -17.07 -4.04 -8.44
CA GLN A 11 -16.76 -3.89 -7.01
C GLN A 11 -17.31 -5.06 -6.18
N GLN A 12 -18.53 -5.52 -6.48
CA GLN A 12 -19.13 -6.67 -5.83
C GLN A 12 -18.30 -7.94 -6.09
N TYR A 13 -18.03 -8.24 -7.36
CA TYR A 13 -17.23 -9.40 -7.74
C TYR A 13 -15.81 -9.34 -7.16
N TYR A 14 -15.15 -8.19 -7.27
CA TYR A 14 -13.81 -8.00 -6.74
C TYR A 14 -13.77 -8.16 -5.22
N ALA A 15 -14.77 -7.67 -4.49
CA ALA A 15 -14.84 -7.83 -3.04
C ALA A 15 -14.79 -9.31 -2.62
N GLU A 16 -15.44 -10.19 -3.38
CA GLU A 16 -15.50 -11.63 -3.13
C GLU A 16 -14.24 -12.35 -3.60
N HIS A 17 -13.74 -12.01 -4.81
CA HIS A 17 -12.72 -12.80 -5.52
C HIS A 17 -11.30 -12.23 -5.49
N CYS A 18 -11.08 -11.05 -4.88
CA CYS A 18 -9.76 -10.39 -4.90
C CYS A 18 -8.61 -11.17 -4.25
N LEU A 19 -8.88 -12.31 -3.59
CA LEU A 19 -7.91 -13.15 -2.92
C LEU A 19 -7.80 -14.57 -3.51
N ASP A 20 -8.59 -14.90 -4.53
CA ASP A 20 -8.61 -16.24 -5.14
C ASP A 20 -7.21 -16.64 -5.62
N HIS A 21 -6.51 -15.70 -6.25
CA HIS A 21 -5.16 -15.90 -6.77
C HIS A 21 -4.09 -15.01 -6.12
N THR A 22 -4.49 -14.04 -5.29
CA THR A 22 -3.55 -13.12 -4.65
C THR A 22 -2.74 -13.83 -3.58
N ARG A 23 -1.42 -13.82 -3.71
CA ARG A 23 -0.46 -14.37 -2.73
C ARG A 23 0.68 -13.39 -2.52
N LEU A 24 1.39 -13.54 -1.40
CA LEU A 24 2.62 -12.78 -1.18
C LEU A 24 3.71 -13.25 -2.15
N TYR A 25 4.51 -12.31 -2.67
CA TYR A 25 5.69 -12.66 -3.45
C TYR A 25 6.68 -13.47 -2.61
N PRO A 26 7.46 -14.37 -3.23
CA PRO A 26 8.51 -15.12 -2.53
C PRO A 26 9.47 -14.17 -1.78
N GLY A 27 9.85 -14.54 -0.55
CA GLY A 27 10.79 -13.75 0.27
C GLY A 27 10.15 -12.61 1.08
N ILE A 28 8.90 -12.22 0.79
CA ILE A 28 8.23 -11.14 1.55
C ILE A 28 8.04 -11.50 3.03
N PRO A 29 7.56 -12.71 3.40
CA PRO A 29 7.44 -13.07 4.82
C PRO A 29 8.78 -13.08 5.57
N GLU A 30 9.85 -13.51 4.91
CA GLU A 30 11.22 -13.51 5.46
C GLU A 30 11.70 -12.08 5.70
N MET A 31 11.53 -11.20 4.71
CA MET A 31 11.89 -9.80 4.81
C MET A 31 11.13 -9.09 5.94
N LEU A 32 9.81 -9.30 6.03
CA LEU A 32 9.00 -8.68 7.09
C LEU A 32 9.44 -9.11 8.49
N ARG A 33 9.84 -10.37 8.65
CA ARG A 33 10.41 -10.91 9.91
C ARG A 33 11.80 -10.34 10.18
N HIS A 34 12.66 -10.26 9.17
CA HIS A 34 14.01 -9.69 9.30
C HIS A 34 13.96 -8.25 9.81
N TYR A 35 13.02 -7.46 9.31
CA TYR A 35 12.80 -6.07 9.75
C TYR A 35 11.76 -5.92 10.87
N ALA A 36 11.57 -6.93 11.74
CA ALA A 36 10.59 -6.88 12.82
C ALA A 36 10.74 -5.66 13.75
N GLY A 37 11.99 -5.20 13.99
CA GLY A 37 12.28 -4.02 14.81
C GLY A 37 11.97 -2.66 14.17
N HIS A 38 11.60 -2.63 12.88
CA HIS A 38 11.32 -1.39 12.15
C HIS A 38 9.81 -1.16 12.05
N ALA A 39 9.37 0.09 12.17
CA ALA A 39 7.99 0.45 11.87
C ALA A 39 7.72 0.24 10.37
N LYS A 40 6.59 -0.39 10.04
CA LYS A 40 6.20 -0.72 8.67
C LYS A 40 4.75 -0.31 8.47
N ALA A 41 4.43 0.18 7.28
CA ALA A 41 3.08 0.55 6.89
C ALA A 41 2.82 0.21 5.42
N VAL A 42 1.55 -0.01 5.09
CA VAL A 42 1.10 -0.14 3.70
C VAL A 42 0.47 1.16 3.25
N LEU A 43 0.88 1.67 2.08
CA LEU A 43 0.22 2.77 1.39
C LEU A 43 -0.13 2.36 -0.05
N THR A 44 -1.42 2.37 -0.40
CA THR A 44 -1.91 1.94 -1.72
C THR A 44 -3.02 2.86 -2.25
N ASN A 45 -3.11 3.00 -3.58
CA ASN A 45 -4.25 3.71 -4.22
C ASN A 45 -5.52 2.85 -4.28
N LYS A 46 -5.41 1.55 -3.94
CA LYS A 46 -6.56 0.66 -3.82
C LYS A 46 -7.53 1.21 -2.74
N PRO A 47 -8.86 1.13 -2.94
CA PRO A 47 -9.82 1.57 -1.92
C PRO A 47 -9.52 0.99 -0.54
N HIS A 48 -9.67 1.82 0.49
CA HIS A 48 -9.25 1.52 1.87
C HIS A 48 -9.81 0.20 2.41
N GLY A 49 -11.10 -0.07 2.19
CA GLY A 49 -11.74 -1.32 2.63
C GLY A 49 -11.05 -2.57 2.06
N TYR A 50 -10.68 -2.55 0.78
CA TYR A 50 -9.95 -3.67 0.17
C TYR A 50 -8.53 -3.79 0.68
N ALA A 51 -7.85 -2.66 0.94
CA ALA A 51 -6.50 -2.68 1.51
C ALA A 51 -6.47 -3.35 2.89
N LEU A 52 -7.43 -3.02 3.77
CA LEU A 52 -7.58 -3.65 5.08
C LEU A 52 -7.88 -5.15 4.96
N LYS A 53 -8.89 -5.51 4.16
CA LYS A 53 -9.28 -6.92 3.95
C LYS A 53 -8.11 -7.75 3.45
N MET A 54 -7.35 -7.25 2.48
CA MET A 54 -6.18 -7.97 1.97
C MET A 54 -5.07 -8.10 3.01
N ALA A 55 -4.78 -7.04 3.77
CA ALA A 55 -3.76 -7.10 4.80
C ALA A 55 -4.08 -8.15 5.88
N GLU A 56 -5.35 -8.25 6.27
CA GLU A 56 -5.81 -9.26 7.22
C GLU A 56 -5.70 -10.68 6.64
N GLN A 57 -6.28 -10.90 5.45
CA GLN A 57 -6.35 -12.24 4.85
C GLN A 57 -4.99 -12.78 4.40
N LEU A 58 -4.04 -11.88 4.08
CA LEU A 58 -2.64 -12.25 3.79
C LEU A 58 -1.77 -12.32 5.04
N ALA A 59 -2.35 -12.24 6.25
CA ALA A 59 -1.66 -12.26 7.53
C ALA A 59 -0.55 -11.19 7.66
N LEU A 60 -0.75 -10.03 7.02
CA LEU A 60 0.17 -8.90 7.08
C LEU A 60 -0.08 -7.99 8.28
N THR A 61 -1.29 -7.98 8.84
CA THR A 61 -1.69 -7.12 9.97
C THR A 61 -0.68 -7.13 11.13
N PRO A 62 -0.11 -8.27 11.58
CA PRO A 62 0.87 -8.27 12.67
C PRO A 62 2.17 -7.52 12.36
N PHE A 63 2.51 -7.37 11.07
CA PHE A 63 3.73 -6.70 10.63
C PHE A 63 3.54 -5.20 10.39
N MET A 64 2.29 -4.74 10.21
CA MET A 64 1.99 -3.38 9.79
C MET A 64 1.45 -2.54 10.95
N LYS A 65 2.08 -1.41 11.24
CA LYS A 65 1.57 -0.43 12.19
C LYS A 65 0.37 0.34 11.62
N LEU A 66 0.35 0.54 10.31
CA LEU A 66 -0.72 1.24 9.59
C LEU A 66 -0.95 0.59 8.22
N VAL A 67 -2.21 0.59 7.79
CA VAL A 67 -2.61 0.23 6.43
C VAL A 67 -3.51 1.34 5.89
N ILE A 68 -3.03 2.03 4.84
CA ILE A 68 -3.70 3.16 4.23
C ILE A 68 -3.97 2.83 2.76
N GLY A 69 -5.23 2.55 2.45
CA GLY A 69 -5.73 2.62 1.08
C GLY A 69 -6.33 4.00 0.75
N GLY A 70 -6.82 4.13 -0.48
CA GLY A 70 -7.55 5.32 -0.95
C GLY A 70 -8.79 5.58 -0.10
N GLN A 71 -8.83 6.75 0.54
CA GLN A 71 -9.89 7.18 1.43
C GLN A 71 -10.08 8.71 1.35
N PRO A 72 -11.23 9.24 1.80
CA PRO A 72 -11.44 10.68 1.85
C PRO A 72 -10.35 11.40 2.64
N LYS A 73 -10.04 12.64 2.23
CA LYS A 73 -9.09 13.56 2.89
C LYS A 73 -7.60 13.19 2.80
N ILE A 74 -7.24 12.08 2.17
CA ILE A 74 -5.84 11.76 1.84
C ILE A 74 -5.73 11.64 0.32
N ALA A 75 -4.95 12.52 -0.29
CA ALA A 75 -4.70 12.46 -1.73
C ALA A 75 -3.97 11.16 -2.10
N LEU A 76 -4.37 10.56 -3.23
CA LEU A 76 -3.75 9.35 -3.76
C LEU A 76 -2.32 9.63 -4.25
N LYS A 77 -1.46 8.61 -4.22
CA LYS A 77 -0.14 8.66 -4.87
C LYS A 77 -0.36 9.00 -6.37
N PRO A 78 0.43 9.92 -6.97
CA PRO A 78 1.77 10.36 -6.57
C PRO A 78 1.81 11.51 -5.54
N ALA A 79 0.68 11.97 -5.01
CA ALA A 79 0.70 12.97 -3.95
C ALA A 79 1.42 12.43 -2.68
N PRO A 80 2.20 13.26 -1.97
CA PRO A 80 2.96 12.83 -0.79
C PRO A 80 2.10 12.67 0.47
N ASP A 81 0.83 13.10 0.45
CA ASP A 81 -0.07 13.20 1.59
C ASP A 81 -0.16 11.91 2.41
N GLY A 82 -0.33 10.77 1.75
CA GLY A 82 -0.39 9.48 2.43
C GLY A 82 0.91 9.12 3.16
N ILE A 83 2.08 9.46 2.60
CA ILE A 83 3.38 9.21 3.23
C ILE A 83 3.57 10.16 4.41
N ARG A 84 3.26 11.45 4.24
CA ARG A 84 3.35 12.46 5.31
C ARG A 84 2.47 12.10 6.49
N PHE A 85 1.24 11.65 6.22
CA PHE A 85 0.34 11.15 7.25
C PHE A 85 0.95 9.97 8.02
N ILE A 86 1.51 8.98 7.33
CA ILE A 86 2.16 7.83 7.98
C ILE A 86 3.36 8.27 8.83
N LEU A 87 4.21 9.15 8.31
CA LEU A 87 5.37 9.69 9.03
C LEU A 87 4.94 10.38 10.34
N GLU A 88 3.89 11.20 10.29
CA GLU A 88 3.34 11.87 11.46
C GLU A 88 2.79 10.87 12.49
N GLN A 89 1.95 9.93 12.05
CA GLN A 89 1.32 8.94 12.94
C GLN A 89 2.34 8.02 13.61
N LEU A 90 3.43 7.67 12.90
CA LEU A 90 4.48 6.79 13.41
C LEU A 90 5.65 7.55 14.06
N ARG A 91 5.61 8.89 14.03
CA ARG A 91 6.69 9.77 14.52
C ARG A 91 8.05 9.44 13.89
N CYS A 92 8.05 9.14 12.59
CA CYS A 92 9.24 8.83 11.82
C CYS A 92 9.72 10.05 11.04
N ARG A 93 11.03 10.17 10.84
CA ARG A 93 11.62 11.18 9.97
C ARG A 93 11.69 10.68 8.53
N PRO A 94 11.45 11.54 7.53
CA PRO A 94 11.52 11.14 6.13
C PRO A 94 12.93 10.64 5.75
N GLU A 95 13.98 11.23 6.31
CA GLU A 95 15.39 10.85 6.06
C GLU A 95 15.78 9.49 6.64
N GLU A 96 14.92 8.87 7.45
CA GLU A 96 15.12 7.52 8.02
C GLU A 96 14.10 6.52 7.49
N THR A 97 13.32 6.93 6.47
CA THR A 97 12.21 6.15 5.92
C THR A 97 12.45 5.84 4.45
N VAL A 98 12.10 4.63 4.03
CA VAL A 98 12.13 4.22 2.62
C VAL A 98 10.72 3.87 2.14
N MET A 99 10.30 4.50 1.05
CA MET A 99 9.12 4.10 0.28
C MET A 99 9.52 3.03 -0.75
N ILE A 100 8.90 1.86 -0.65
CA ILE A 100 9.13 0.73 -1.55
C ILE A 100 7.88 0.52 -2.41
N GLY A 101 8.05 0.43 -3.73
CA GLY A 101 6.94 0.20 -4.65
C GLY A 101 7.37 -0.18 -6.06
N ASP A 102 6.39 -0.51 -6.90
CA ASP A 102 6.58 -1.04 -8.25
C ASP A 102 6.14 -0.05 -9.34
N SER A 103 5.62 1.13 -8.96
CA SER A 103 5.10 2.11 -9.91
C SER A 103 5.79 3.47 -9.78
N PRO A 104 5.78 4.29 -10.85
CA PRO A 104 6.20 5.69 -10.77
C PRO A 104 5.45 6.48 -9.70
N ASN A 105 4.19 6.13 -9.40
CA ASN A 105 3.43 6.83 -8.37
C ASN A 105 4.06 6.64 -6.98
N ASP A 106 4.65 5.47 -6.71
CA ASP A 106 5.34 5.20 -5.44
C ASP A 106 6.60 6.05 -5.32
N ILE A 107 7.41 6.06 -6.38
CA ILE A 107 8.68 6.77 -6.42
C ILE A 107 8.46 8.29 -6.37
N LEU A 108 7.48 8.80 -7.11
CA LEU A 108 7.15 10.22 -7.12
C LEU A 108 6.59 10.67 -5.76
N ALA A 109 5.71 9.89 -5.15
CA ALA A 109 5.19 10.19 -3.81
C ALA A 109 6.31 10.20 -2.76
N GLY A 110 7.18 9.18 -2.77
CA GLY A 110 8.30 9.08 -1.82
C GLY A 110 9.29 10.24 -1.95
N LYS A 111 9.64 10.63 -3.19
CA LYS A 111 10.48 11.79 -3.45
C LYS A 111 9.83 13.10 -2.98
N ALA A 112 8.55 13.30 -3.26
CA ALA A 112 7.81 14.49 -2.83
C ALA A 112 7.60 14.57 -1.30
N ALA A 113 7.68 13.42 -0.61
CA ALA A 113 7.64 13.33 0.84
C ALA A 113 9.03 13.44 1.51
N GLY A 114 10.12 13.50 0.74
CA GLY A 114 11.49 13.58 1.27
C GLY A 114 12.08 12.24 1.74
N THR A 115 11.40 11.12 1.47
CA THR A 115 11.86 9.78 1.86
C THR A 115 12.86 9.21 0.85
N TYR A 116 13.67 8.24 1.27
CA TYR A 116 14.33 7.36 0.31
C TYR A 116 13.30 6.59 -0.51
N THR A 117 13.64 6.23 -1.74
CA THR A 117 12.75 5.46 -2.62
C THR A 117 13.47 4.25 -3.18
N CYS A 118 12.79 3.11 -3.22
CA CYS A 118 13.30 1.87 -3.79
C CYS A 118 12.24 1.28 -4.71
N ALA A 119 12.61 1.10 -5.99
CA ALA A 119 11.75 0.45 -6.97
C ALA A 119 12.03 -1.05 -6.97
N VAL A 120 10.97 -1.86 -6.95
CA VAL A 120 11.07 -3.31 -7.17
C VAL A 120 10.82 -3.64 -8.64
N ASN A 121 11.43 -4.72 -9.12
CA ASN A 121 11.34 -5.19 -10.51
C ASN A 121 10.31 -6.33 -10.68
N TYR A 122 9.34 -6.42 -9.79
CA TYR A 122 8.17 -7.31 -9.86
C TYR A 122 6.92 -6.48 -9.55
N GLY A 123 5.74 -6.94 -9.97
CA GLY A 123 4.49 -6.21 -9.77
C GLY A 123 3.80 -5.83 -11.07
N TYR A 124 3.09 -4.70 -11.04
CA TYR A 124 2.22 -4.25 -12.12
C TYR A 124 2.95 -3.68 -13.33
N ARG A 125 4.17 -3.15 -13.14
CA ARG A 125 4.98 -2.51 -14.19
C ARG A 125 6.37 -3.11 -14.36
N ALA A 126 6.54 -4.34 -13.87
CA ALA A 126 7.75 -5.13 -14.04
C ALA A 126 7.88 -5.71 -15.44
#